data_AF-A0A317YL72-F1
#
_entry.id   AF-A0A317YL72-F1
#
_cell.length_a   1.000
_cell.length_b   1.000
_cell.length_c   1.000
_cell.angle_alpha   90.00
_cell.angle_beta   90.00
_cell.angle_gamma   90.00
#
_symmetry.space_group_name_H-M   'P 1'
#
loop_
_entity.id
_entity.type
_entity.pdbx_description
1 polymer ?
#
loop_
_entity_poly.entity_id
_entity_poly.type
_entity_poly.pdbx_seq_one_letter_code
_entity_poly.pdbx_strand_id
1 'polypeptide(L)'
;NKGLKDNNTLTFIQLLTPFVVYFLAEEVHASGIIAVVIAGLIHGLERDRLIRAQTELQMNYHQIWNTFSYALNGFVFVVLGFMIPIVVIDIFQTEPDNFSFLIVITILIAIAIYACRFVWVYFWYKDFYFPKNIQSYLDEEHDSHETPPSRVRYAFIMTMCG
;
A
#
# COMPACT_ATOMS: atom_id res chain seq x y z
N ASN A 1 -18.50 -35.18 -7.10
CA ASN A 1 -17.68 -34.40 -8.06
C ASN A 1 -18.06 -32.90 -8.13
N LYS A 2 -18.66 -32.29 -7.09
CA LYS A 2 -19.09 -30.88 -7.11
C LYS A 2 -18.07 -29.87 -6.54
N GLY A 3 -17.10 -30.31 -5.74
CA GLY A 3 -16.16 -29.40 -5.05
C GLY A 3 -14.99 -28.85 -5.89
N LEU A 4 -14.70 -29.37 -7.09
CA LEU A 4 -13.59 -28.87 -7.92
C LEU A 4 -13.97 -27.66 -8.80
N LYS A 5 -15.26 -27.43 -9.03
CA LYS A 5 -15.74 -26.36 -9.91
C LYS A 5 -15.85 -25.01 -9.20
N ASP A 6 -15.99 -25.03 -7.87
CA ASP A 6 -16.28 -23.84 -7.08
C ASP A 6 -15.01 -23.00 -6.85
N ASN A 7 -13.87 -23.64 -6.56
CA ASN A 7 -12.63 -22.93 -6.22
C ASN A 7 -12.03 -22.14 -7.39
N ASN A 8 -12.06 -22.72 -8.60
CA ASN A 8 -11.55 -22.04 -9.80
C ASN A 8 -12.48 -20.89 -10.21
N THR A 9 -13.79 -21.10 -10.16
CA THR A 9 -14.79 -20.07 -10.51
C THR A 9 -14.73 -18.87 -9.55
N LEU A 10 -14.56 -19.11 -8.24
CA LEU A 10 -14.37 -18.05 -7.25
C LEU A 10 -13.11 -17.21 -7.52
N THR A 11 -12.02 -17.85 -7.97
CA THR A 11 -10.77 -17.16 -8.30
C THR A 11 -10.94 -16.27 -9.54
N PHE A 12 -11.64 -16.76 -10.58
CA PHE A 12 -11.96 -15.96 -11.76
C PHE A 12 -12.85 -14.76 -11.42
N ILE A 13 -13.88 -14.96 -10.59
CA ILE A 13 -14.76 -13.88 -10.14
C ILE A 13 -13.94 -12.81 -9.40
N GLN A 14 -13.07 -13.21 -8.47
CA GLN A 14 -12.22 -12.28 -7.72
C GLN A 14 -11.23 -11.51 -8.61
N LEU A 15 -10.68 -12.15 -9.63
CA LEU A 15 -9.82 -11.49 -10.62
C LEU A 15 -10.60 -10.47 -11.46
N LEU A 16 -11.86 -10.76 -11.77
CA LEU A 16 -12.74 -9.93 -12.59
C LEU A 16 -13.39 -8.78 -11.82
N THR A 17 -13.60 -8.94 -10.51
CA THR A 17 -14.15 -7.91 -9.60
C THR A 17 -13.54 -6.51 -9.79
N PRO A 18 -12.20 -6.30 -9.74
CA PRO A 18 -11.63 -4.97 -9.90
C PRO A 18 -11.95 -4.34 -11.26
N PHE A 19 -12.02 -5.14 -12.33
CA PHE A 19 -12.37 -4.62 -13.67
C PHE A 19 -13.83 -4.18 -13.75
N VAL A 20 -14.75 -4.98 -13.21
CA VAL A 20 -16.18 -4.61 -13.19
C VAL A 20 -16.41 -3.35 -12.36
N VAL A 21 -15.79 -3.26 -11.18
CA VAL A 21 -15.90 -2.08 -10.32
C VAL A 21 -15.34 -0.83 -11.02
N TYR A 22 -14.21 -0.96 -11.72
CA TYR A 22 -13.66 0.12 -12.52
C TYR A 22 -14.64 0.61 -13.59
N PHE A 23 -15.18 -0.29 -14.41
CA PHE A 23 -16.12 0.07 -15.48
C PHE A 23 -17.40 0.71 -14.94
N LEU A 24 -17.99 0.13 -13.88
CA LEU A 24 -19.20 0.69 -13.26
C LEU A 24 -18.98 2.10 -12.68
N ALA A 25 -17.80 2.37 -12.15
CA ALA A 25 -17.45 3.68 -11.61
C ALA A 25 -17.23 4.72 -12.72
N GLU A 26 -16.66 4.32 -13.86
CA GLU A 26 -16.46 5.20 -15.00
C GLU A 26 -17.80 5.61 -15.65
N GLU A 27 -18.78 4.69 -15.71
CA GLU A 27 -20.14 4.97 -16.20
C GLU A 27 -20.88 6.04 -15.38
N VAL A 28 -20.53 6.20 -14.10
CA VAL A 28 -21.09 7.24 -13.23
C VAL A 28 -20.20 8.50 -13.15
N HIS A 29 -19.22 8.64 -14.04
CA HIS A 29 -18.24 9.73 -14.07
C HIS A 29 -17.43 9.89 -12.76
N ALA A 30 -17.27 8.81 -11.99
CA ALA A 30 -16.39 8.77 -10.82
C ALA A 30 -15.01 8.20 -11.19
N SER A 31 -14.02 8.34 -10.31
CA SER A 31 -12.70 7.75 -10.55
C SER A 31 -12.74 6.23 -10.37
N GLY A 32 -12.64 5.49 -11.49
CA GLY A 32 -12.59 4.02 -11.47
C GLY A 32 -11.46 3.46 -10.60
N ILE A 33 -10.29 4.10 -10.60
CA ILE A 33 -9.14 3.68 -9.79
C ILE A 33 -9.47 3.76 -8.29
N ILE A 34 -10.04 4.88 -7.84
CA ILE A 34 -10.38 5.09 -6.43
C ILE A 34 -11.49 4.12 -6.01
N ALA A 35 -12.48 3.86 -6.88
CA ALA A 35 -13.54 2.90 -6.61
C ALA A 35 -13.00 1.49 -6.36
N VAL A 36 -12.06 1.02 -7.19
CA VAL A 36 -11.41 -0.28 -7.01
C VAL A 36 -10.60 -0.33 -5.72
N VAL A 37 -9.87 0.74 -5.38
CA VAL A 37 -9.11 0.81 -4.12
C VAL A 37 -10.02 0.73 -2.90
N ILE A 38 -11.15 1.46 -2.90
CA ILE A 38 -12.13 1.41 -1.82
C ILE A 38 -12.74 0.01 -1.69
N ALA A 39 -13.12 -0.61 -2.82
CA ALA A 39 -13.64 -1.98 -2.83
C ALA A 39 -12.62 -2.98 -2.26
N GLY A 40 -11.34 -2.84 -2.63
CA GLY A 40 -10.25 -3.65 -2.08
C GLY A 40 -10.02 -3.41 -0.59
N LEU A 41 -10.12 -2.17 -0.12
CA LEU A 41 -9.98 -1.81 1.30
C LEU A 41 -11.12 -2.42 2.14
N ILE A 42 -12.36 -2.35 1.66
CA ILE A 42 -13.51 -3.00 2.31
C ILE A 42 -13.30 -4.51 2.40
N HIS A 43 -12.86 -5.14 1.31
CA HIS A 43 -12.56 -6.57 1.25
C HIS A 43 -11.41 -6.97 2.20
N GLY A 44 -10.40 -6.12 2.34
CA GLY A 44 -9.29 -6.31 3.29
C GLY A 44 -9.75 -6.26 4.76
N LEU A 45 -10.56 -5.26 5.11
CA LEU A 45 -11.12 -5.12 6.45
C LEU A 45 -12.04 -6.28 6.85
N GLU A 46 -12.80 -6.82 5.89
CA GLU A 46 -13.65 -7.99 6.12
C GLU A 46 -12.83 -9.27 6.32
N ARG A 47 -11.75 -9.44 5.54
CA ARG A 47 -10.80 -10.56 5.73
C ARG A 47 -10.11 -10.53 7.09
N ASP A 48 -9.64 -9.37 7.54
CA ASP A 48 -9.00 -9.22 8.86
C ASP A 48 -9.95 -9.57 10.02
N ARG A 49 -11.26 -9.31 9.85
CA ARG A 49 -12.29 -9.72 10.83
C ARG A 49 -12.54 -11.23 10.82
N LEU A 50 -12.50 -11.88 9.66
CA LEU A 50 -12.76 -13.31 9.50
C LEU A 50 -11.56 -14.19 9.88
N ILE A 51 -10.32 -13.72 9.69
CA ILE A 51 -9.09 -14.45 10.06
C ILE A 51 -9.02 -14.72 11.58
N ARG A 52 -9.67 -13.90 12.42
CA ARG A 52 -9.78 -14.15 13.86
C ARG A 52 -10.62 -15.41 14.21
N ALA A 53 -11.33 -16.01 13.26
CA ALA A 53 -12.27 -17.11 13.53
C ALA A 53 -11.89 -18.48 12.93
N GLN A 54 -10.98 -18.58 11.95
CA GLN A 54 -10.68 -19.87 11.29
C GLN A 54 -9.22 -19.97 10.84
N THR A 55 -8.36 -20.47 11.71
CA THR A 55 -7.03 -20.97 11.35
C THR A 55 -7.18 -22.40 10.83
N GLU A 56 -6.89 -22.65 9.55
CA GLU A 56 -6.20 -23.87 9.05
C GLU A 56 -6.44 -24.27 7.57
N LEU A 57 -7.24 -23.58 6.76
CA LEU A 57 -7.48 -24.01 5.36
C LEU A 57 -7.12 -23.00 4.27
N GLN A 58 -5.92 -22.38 4.30
CA GLN A 58 -5.55 -21.35 3.31
C GLN A 58 -4.13 -21.45 2.69
N MET A 59 -3.44 -22.60 2.76
CA MET A 59 -2.07 -22.68 2.25
C MET A 59 -1.94 -22.59 0.70
N ASN A 60 -2.93 -23.05 -0.07
CA ASN A 60 -2.82 -23.08 -1.54
C ASN A 60 -3.30 -21.81 -2.26
N TYR A 61 -4.20 -21.03 -1.66
CA TYR A 61 -4.76 -19.83 -2.30
C TYR A 61 -3.77 -18.66 -2.28
N HIS A 62 -3.00 -18.51 -1.20
CA HIS A 62 -2.04 -17.41 -1.04
C HIS A 62 -0.92 -17.42 -2.11
N GLN A 63 -0.53 -18.60 -2.60
CA GLN A 63 0.57 -18.73 -3.56
C GLN A 63 0.22 -18.19 -4.96
N ILE A 64 -1.04 -18.35 -5.40
CA ILE A 64 -1.52 -17.83 -6.68
C ILE A 64 -1.52 -16.29 -6.66
N TRP A 65 -2.05 -15.68 -5.60
CA TRP A 65 -2.09 -14.22 -5.46
C TRP A 65 -0.69 -13.61 -5.33
N ASN A 66 0.22 -14.26 -4.61
CA ASN A 66 1.60 -13.81 -4.54
C ASN A 66 2.28 -13.82 -5.91
N THR A 67 2.11 -14.90 -6.68
CA THR A 67 2.66 -15.01 -8.03
C THR A 67 2.07 -13.94 -8.95
N PHE A 68 0.75 -13.72 -8.88
CA PHE A 68 0.07 -12.70 -9.68
C PHE A 68 0.50 -11.28 -9.31
N SER A 69 0.59 -10.96 -8.02
CA SER A 69 1.10 -9.68 -7.53
C SER A 69 2.55 -9.45 -7.97
N TYR A 70 3.39 -10.48 -7.88
CA TYR A 70 4.77 -10.42 -8.38
C TYR A 70 4.83 -10.14 -9.89
N ALA A 71 4.01 -10.83 -10.68
CA ALA A 71 3.93 -10.60 -12.13
C ALA A 71 3.43 -9.19 -12.48
N LEU A 72 2.38 -8.70 -11.81
CA LEU A 72 1.85 -7.35 -12.00
C LEU A 72 2.86 -6.27 -11.58
N ASN A 73 3.50 -6.43 -10.42
CA ASN A 73 4.55 -5.51 -9.99
C ASN A 73 5.70 -5.49 -10.99
N GLY A 74 6.15 -6.67 -11.47
CA GLY A 74 7.14 -6.77 -12.54
C GLY A 74 6.70 -6.05 -13.82
N PHE A 75 5.44 -6.23 -14.23
CA PHE A 75 4.87 -5.52 -15.38
C PHE A 75 4.87 -4.00 -15.19
N VAL A 76 4.44 -3.49 -14.03
CA VAL A 76 4.48 -2.06 -13.70
C VAL A 76 5.91 -1.53 -13.75
N PHE A 77 6.89 -2.26 -13.23
CA PHE A 77 8.30 -1.88 -13.32
C PHE A 77 8.81 -1.84 -14.76
N VAL A 78 8.41 -2.78 -15.62
CA VAL A 78 8.78 -2.76 -17.06
C VAL A 78 8.17 -1.54 -17.75
N VAL A 79 6.89 -1.25 -17.51
CA VAL A 79 6.21 -0.08 -18.11
C VAL A 79 6.84 1.23 -17.64
N LEU A 80 7.04 1.39 -16.32
CA LEU A 80 7.71 2.57 -15.78
C LEU A 80 9.15 2.70 -16.29
N GLY A 81 9.90 1.60 -16.30
CA GLY A 81 11.28 1.57 -16.80
C GLY A 81 11.37 1.94 -18.29
N PHE A 82 10.38 1.56 -19.09
CA PHE A 82 10.26 1.99 -20.48
C PHE A 82 9.89 3.47 -20.61
N MET A 83 9.10 4.01 -19.69
CA MET A 83 8.69 5.42 -19.69
C MET A 83 9.85 6.37 -19.32
N ILE A 84 10.76 5.95 -18.45
CA ILE A 84 11.91 6.77 -18.02
C ILE A 84 12.72 7.34 -19.20
N PRO A 85 13.27 6.53 -20.14
CA PRO A 85 14.10 7.07 -21.23
C PRO A 85 13.34 8.03 -22.14
N ILE A 86 12.04 7.78 -22.37
CA ILE A 86 11.19 8.65 -23.19
C ILE A 86 11.07 10.03 -22.52
N VAL A 87 10.71 10.03 -21.23
CA VAL A 87 10.56 11.27 -20.45
C VAL A 87 11.90 12.02 -20.35
N VAL A 88 13.01 11.31 -20.16
CA VAL A 88 14.34 11.91 -20.08
C VAL A 88 14.73 12.59 -21.40
N ILE A 89 14.50 11.93 -22.55
CA ILE A 89 14.80 12.51 -23.87
C ILE A 89 13.93 13.75 -24.14
N ASP A 90 12.63 13.68 -23.85
CA ASP A 90 11.71 14.80 -24.02
C ASP A 90 12.16 16.03 -23.18
N ILE A 91 12.62 15.80 -21.95
CA ILE A 91 13.13 16.85 -21.07
C ILE A 91 14.41 17.48 -21.65
N PHE A 92 15.35 16.69 -22.19
CA PHE A 92 16.59 17.20 -22.78
C PHE A 92 16.35 17.99 -24.07
N GLN A 93 15.34 17.65 -24.86
CA GLN A 93 15.03 18.33 -26.13
C GLN A 93 14.30 19.66 -25.93
N THR A 94 13.52 19.79 -24.87
CA THR A 94 12.62 20.93 -24.71
C THR A 94 13.39 22.21 -24.33
N GLU A 95 14.30 22.19 -23.34
CA GLU A 95 15.12 23.36 -22.96
C GLU A 95 16.42 22.97 -22.20
N PRO A 96 17.61 22.99 -22.82
CA PRO A 96 18.87 22.59 -22.16
C PRO A 96 19.32 23.52 -21.01
N ASP A 97 18.87 24.77 -20.97
CA ASP A 97 19.24 25.74 -19.91
C ASP A 97 18.46 25.54 -18.60
N ASN A 98 17.38 24.75 -18.59
CA ASN A 98 16.51 24.56 -17.43
C ASN A 98 16.87 23.34 -16.56
N PHE A 99 18.06 22.76 -16.73
CA PHE A 99 18.53 21.64 -15.90
C PHE A 99 18.52 21.97 -14.39
N SER A 100 18.87 23.21 -14.05
CA SER A 100 18.80 23.72 -12.67
C SER A 100 17.37 23.74 -12.12
N PHE A 101 16.40 24.15 -12.93
CA PHE A 101 14.98 24.13 -12.56
C PHE A 101 14.48 22.69 -12.33
N LEU A 102 14.91 21.75 -13.17
CA LEU A 102 14.54 20.33 -13.06
C LEU A 102 15.10 19.68 -11.77
N ILE A 103 16.34 20.01 -11.39
CA ILE A 103 16.92 19.53 -10.13
C ILE A 103 16.17 20.12 -8.93
N VAL A 104 15.88 21.42 -8.96
CA VAL A 104 15.17 22.10 -7.88
C VAL A 104 13.78 21.50 -7.69
N ILE A 105 13.01 21.30 -8.77
CA ILE A 105 11.67 20.72 -8.66
C ILE A 105 11.73 19.26 -8.17
N THR A 106 12.72 18.47 -8.62
CA THR A 106 12.90 17.08 -8.17
C THR A 106 13.20 17.02 -6.66
N ILE A 107 14.13 17.86 -6.17
CA ILE A 107 14.45 17.96 -4.76
C ILE A 107 13.23 18.42 -3.95
N LEU A 108 12.48 19.41 -4.46
CA LEU A 108 11.29 19.93 -3.80
C LEU A 108 10.21 18.84 -3.67
N ILE A 109 9.94 18.07 -4.73
CA ILE A 109 8.99 16.95 -4.69
C ILE A 109 9.47 15.88 -3.70
N ALA A 110 10.76 15.51 -3.73
CA ALA A 110 11.31 14.54 -2.80
C ALA A 110 11.11 14.99 -1.34
N ILE A 111 11.49 16.24 -1.01
CA ILE A 111 11.29 16.83 0.32
C ILE A 111 9.80 16.84 0.70
N ALA A 112 8.91 17.21 -0.22
CA ALA A 112 7.47 17.23 0.04
C ALA A 112 6.93 15.82 0.38
N ILE A 113 7.37 14.78 -0.33
CA ILE A 113 6.99 13.39 -0.04
C ILE A 113 7.53 12.94 1.33
N TYR A 114 8.79 13.22 1.63
CA TYR A 114 9.38 12.89 2.94
C TYR A 114 8.68 13.62 4.09
N ALA A 115 8.37 14.91 3.91
CA ALA A 115 7.64 15.70 4.90
C ALA A 115 6.21 15.18 5.10
N CYS A 116 5.51 14.84 4.02
CA CYS A 116 4.17 14.25 4.09
C CYS A 116 4.19 12.93 4.88
N ARG A 117 5.15 12.03 4.59
CA ARG A 117 5.34 10.78 5.34
C ARG A 117 5.62 11.06 6.83
N PHE A 118 6.50 12.01 7.13
CA PHE A 118 6.83 12.39 8.51
C PHE A 118 5.60 12.91 9.28
N VAL A 119 4.79 13.78 8.66
CA VAL A 119 3.56 14.31 9.27
C VAL A 119 2.55 13.19 9.52
N TRP A 120 2.37 12.28 8.56
CA TRP A 120 1.47 11.15 8.71
C TRP A 120 1.85 10.26 9.90
N VAL A 121 3.13 9.87 9.98
CA VAL A 121 3.67 9.04 11.08
C VAL A 121 3.58 9.77 12.42
N TYR A 122 3.87 11.07 12.45
CA TYR A 122 3.78 11.87 13.67
C TYR A 122 2.33 11.96 14.19
N PHE A 123 1.36 12.16 13.29
CA PHE A 123 -0.04 12.25 13.65
C PHE A 123 -0.62 10.90 14.12
N TRP A 124 -0.30 9.82 13.41
CA TRP A 124 -0.77 8.46 13.71
C TRP A 124 0.11 7.70 14.72
N TYR A 125 1.08 8.39 15.35
CA TYR A 125 1.99 7.79 16.34
C TYR A 125 1.27 7.07 17.48
N LYS A 126 0.15 7.61 17.98
CA LYS A 126 -0.57 7.02 19.12
C LYS A 126 -1.18 5.66 18.80
N ASP A 127 -1.77 5.53 17.61
CA ASP A 127 -2.41 4.28 17.18
C ASP A 127 -1.39 3.22 16.76
N PHE A 128 -0.23 3.64 16.23
CA PHE A 128 0.84 2.71 15.83
C PHE A 128 1.70 2.25 17.02
N TYR A 129 2.00 3.14 17.98
CA TYR A 129 2.92 2.86 19.08
C TYR A 129 2.29 1.97 20.17
N PHE A 130 0.98 2.06 20.40
CA PHE A 130 0.27 1.18 21.34
C PHE A 130 -0.81 0.36 20.62
N PRO A 131 -0.47 -0.81 20.06
CA PRO A 131 -1.50 -1.73 19.58
C PRO A 131 -2.34 -2.16 20.78
N LYS A 132 -3.67 -2.01 20.65
CA LYS A 132 -4.67 -2.26 21.70
C LYS A 132 -4.56 -3.65 22.35
N ASN A 133 -3.93 -4.61 21.68
CA ASN A 133 -3.64 -5.96 22.18
C ASN A 133 -2.48 -6.03 23.18
N ILE A 134 -1.59 -5.02 23.25
CA ILE A 134 -0.41 -5.00 24.15
C ILE A 134 -0.73 -4.29 25.48
N GLN A 135 -1.78 -3.45 25.51
CA GLN A 135 -2.24 -2.79 26.74
C GLN A 135 -2.52 -3.80 27.87
N SER A 136 -3.08 -4.98 27.55
CA SER A 136 -3.35 -6.03 28.54
C SER A 136 -2.10 -6.68 29.13
N TYR A 137 -0.96 -6.66 28.41
CA TYR A 137 0.32 -7.18 28.90
C TYR A 137 1.05 -6.13 29.75
N LEU A 138 0.87 -4.84 29.44
CA LEU A 138 1.49 -3.74 30.17
C LEU A 138 0.76 -3.35 31.46
N ASP A 139 -0.54 -3.64 31.57
CA ASP A 139 -1.29 -3.47 32.82
C ASP A 139 -0.91 -4.55 33.86
N GLU A 140 -0.38 -5.71 33.44
CA GLU A 140 0.17 -6.75 34.34
C GLU A 140 1.64 -6.52 34.71
N GLU A 141 2.43 -5.87 33.84
CA GLU A 141 3.88 -5.67 34.00
C GLU A 141 4.26 -4.24 34.43
N HIS A 142 3.32 -3.52 35.05
CA HIS A 142 3.47 -2.16 35.58
C HIS A 142 4.36 -2.08 36.83
N ASP A 143 5.54 -2.72 36.81
CA ASP A 143 6.54 -2.63 37.90
C ASP A 143 8.00 -2.51 37.42
N SER A 144 8.27 -2.37 36.11
CA SER A 144 9.63 -2.07 35.62
C SER A 144 9.65 -0.86 34.67
N HIS A 145 10.37 0.17 35.13
CA HIS A 145 10.53 1.49 34.52
C HIS A 145 11.13 1.46 33.09
N GLU A 146 10.29 1.38 32.05
CA GLU A 146 10.68 1.76 30.69
C GLU A 146 9.90 2.99 30.21
N THR A 147 10.57 4.13 30.16
CA THR A 147 9.97 5.37 29.63
C THR A 147 9.85 5.29 28.10
N PRO A 148 8.67 5.57 27.52
CA PRO A 148 8.49 5.49 26.08
C PRO A 148 9.43 6.50 25.35
N PRO A 149 10.06 6.11 24.23
CA PRO A 149 10.95 6.99 23.49
C PRO A 149 10.20 8.22 22.95
N SER A 150 10.89 9.36 22.92
CA SER A 150 10.33 10.63 22.45
C SER A 150 9.69 10.48 21.05
N ARG A 151 8.45 10.96 20.91
CA ARG A 151 7.63 10.89 19.68
C ARG A 151 8.40 11.33 18.43
N VAL A 152 9.24 12.35 18.59
CA VAL A 152 10.05 12.92 17.49
C VAL A 152 11.14 11.94 17.03
N ARG A 153 11.78 11.22 17.96
CA ARG A 153 12.83 10.24 17.63
C ARG A 153 12.25 9.05 16.88
N TYR A 154 11.07 8.58 17.31
CA TYR A 154 10.40 7.46 16.65
C TYR A 154 9.98 7.82 15.22
N ALA A 155 9.35 8.98 15.02
CA ALA A 155 8.96 9.46 13.71
C ALA A 155 10.18 9.65 12.78
N PHE A 156 11.28 10.18 13.30
CA PHE A 156 12.51 10.37 12.51
C PHE A 156 13.13 9.05 12.07
N ILE A 157 13.29 8.10 13.00
CA ILE A 157 13.88 6.78 12.71
C ILE A 157 13.01 6.01 11.70
N MET A 158 11.68 5.97 11.89
CA MET A 158 10.78 5.29 10.95
C MET A 158 10.77 5.92 9.55
N THR A 159 10.94 7.24 9.46
CA THR A 159 10.96 7.93 8.16
C THR A 159 12.29 7.69 7.43
N MET A 160 13.40 7.52 8.16
CA MET A 160 14.72 7.26 7.59
C MET A 160 14.98 5.77 7.27
N CYS A 161 14.53 4.86 8.14
CA CYS A 161 14.64 3.40 7.96
C CYS A 161 13.54 2.82 7.05
N GLY A 162 12.96 3.67 6.20
CA GLY A 162 11.70 3.44 5.50
C GLY A 162 11.64 2.20 4.63
#